data_AF-A0A151IK95-F1
#
_entry.id   AF-A0A151IK95-F1
#
_cell.length_a   1.000
_cell.length_b   1.000
_cell.length_c   1.000
_cell.angle_alpha   90.00
_cell.angle_beta   90.00
_cell.angle_gamma   90.00
#
_symmetry.space_group_name_H-M   'P 1'
#
loop_
_entity.id
_entity.type
_entity.pdbx_description
1 polymer ?
#
loop_
_entity_poly.entity_id
_entity_poly.type
_entity_poly.pdbx_seq_one_letter_code
_entity_poly.pdbx_strand_id
1 'polypeptide(L)'
;MNSNIFETWFKNEFVPQVTAFLQKEDLPLKALLLLDNASCHSSVEILHVNDITAYYLPPNVTSLIQPLDQGIIENLKRKYRFKLLSSIISEQTRNIDVITYLKSVTIKDAIYWISDAWDEVTTSTIFKCWKNILPKEFFENNNNSSLLESNAEIINYFHQINNYENINEEDVEEWIVRSDDIFPEIPSNKEILESVIV
;
A
#
# COMPACT_ATOMS: atom_id res chain seq x y z
N MET A 1 3.37 5.19 14.56
CA MET A 1 2.29 6.16 14.84
C MET A 1 1.79 5.93 16.27
N ASN A 2 1.41 6.97 17.02
CA ASN A 2 0.81 6.82 18.35
C ASN A 2 -0.66 7.28 18.32
N SER A 3 -1.42 7.01 19.38
CA SER A 3 -2.86 7.28 19.45
C SER A 3 -3.20 8.77 19.26
N ASN A 4 -2.39 9.68 19.79
CA ASN A 4 -2.61 11.12 19.61
C ASN A 4 -2.46 11.56 18.15
N ILE A 5 -1.43 11.06 17.46
CA ILE A 5 -1.22 11.34 16.03
C ILE A 5 -2.38 10.78 15.22
N PHE A 6 -2.83 9.56 15.54
CA PHE A 6 -3.94 8.91 14.83
C PHE A 6 -5.26 9.66 15.02
N GLU A 7 -5.57 10.08 16.25
CA GLU A 7 -6.74 10.91 16.53
C GLU A 7 -6.69 12.24 15.80
N THR A 8 -5.52 12.90 15.80
CA THR A 8 -5.31 14.17 15.10
C THR A 8 -5.55 14.00 13.60
N TRP A 9 -4.99 12.95 13.00
CA TRP A 9 -5.23 12.61 11.60
C TRP A 9 -6.72 12.33 11.33
N PHE A 10 -7.41 11.57 12.18
CA PHE A 10 -8.83 11.27 12.01
C PHE A 10 -9.67 12.56 11.97
N LYS A 11 -9.46 13.46 12.93
CA LYS A 11 -10.24 14.69 13.07
C LYS A 11 -9.89 15.77 12.03
N ASN A 12 -8.61 15.92 11.71
CA ASN A 12 -8.13 17.05 10.91
C ASN A 12 -7.90 16.70 9.43
N GLU A 13 -7.72 15.42 9.09
CA GLU A 13 -7.48 14.98 7.71
C GLU A 13 -8.63 14.11 7.20
N PHE A 14 -8.91 12.98 7.87
CA PHE A 14 -9.89 12.01 7.38
C PHE A 14 -11.31 12.59 7.32
N VAL A 15 -11.82 13.15 8.44
CA VAL A 15 -13.19 13.68 8.49
C VAL A 15 -13.42 14.82 7.47
N PRO A 16 -12.55 15.84 7.35
CA PRO A 16 -12.73 16.89 6.35
C PRO A 16 -12.69 16.37 4.91
N GLN A 17 -11.75 15.47 4.58
CA GLN A 17 -11.64 14.91 3.23
C GLN A 17 -12.86 14.06 2.85
N VAL A 18 -13.32 13.19 3.76
CA VAL A 18 -14.53 12.38 3.55
C VAL A 18 -15.77 13.26 3.45
N THR A 19 -15.89 14.29 4.29
CA THR A 19 -17.01 15.25 4.21
C THR A 19 -17.04 15.94 2.85
N ALA A 20 -15.91 16.45 2.38
CA ALA A 20 -15.81 17.10 1.08
C ALA A 20 -16.17 16.16 -0.07
N PHE A 21 -15.73 14.89 0.00
CA PHE A 21 -16.11 13.86 -0.96
C PHE A 21 -17.62 13.58 -0.95
N LEU A 22 -18.21 13.33 0.22
CA LEU A 22 -19.65 13.04 0.34
C LEU A 22 -20.51 14.20 -0.16
N GLN A 23 -20.13 15.46 0.12
CA GLN A 23 -20.82 16.64 -0.41
C GLN A 23 -20.69 16.75 -1.93
N LYS A 24 -19.49 16.51 -2.47
CA LYS A 24 -19.25 16.56 -3.90
C LYS A 24 -20.09 15.52 -4.66
N GLU A 25 -20.26 14.34 -4.10
CA GLU A 25 -21.01 13.23 -4.70
C GLU A 25 -22.51 13.24 -4.33
N ASP A 26 -23.00 14.29 -3.64
CA ASP A 26 -24.39 14.41 -3.15
C ASP A 26 -24.87 13.21 -2.31
N LEU A 27 -23.97 12.70 -1.45
CA LEU A 27 -24.23 11.58 -0.54
C LEU A 27 -24.54 12.08 0.89
N PRO A 28 -25.28 11.28 1.69
CA PRO A 28 -25.43 11.57 3.11
C PRO A 28 -24.07 11.73 3.81
N LEU A 29 -23.96 12.68 4.73
CA LEU A 29 -22.75 12.94 5.53
C LEU A 29 -22.50 11.88 6.60
N LYS A 30 -22.48 10.61 6.18
CA LYS A 30 -22.37 9.44 7.02
C LYS A 30 -21.34 8.49 6.45
N ALA A 31 -20.34 8.13 7.25
CA ALA A 31 -19.27 7.24 6.84
C ALA A 31 -18.75 6.41 8.01
N LEU A 32 -18.17 5.26 7.67
CA LEU A 32 -17.56 4.33 8.61
C LEU A 32 -16.11 4.07 8.21
N LEU A 33 -15.18 4.32 9.12
CA LEU A 33 -13.78 3.93 8.99
C LEU A 33 -13.56 2.57 9.67
N LEU A 34 -13.23 1.55 8.89
CA LEU A 34 -12.92 0.22 9.43
C LEU A 34 -11.44 0.14 9.84
N LEU A 35 -11.19 -0.27 11.08
CA LEU A 35 -9.86 -0.37 11.67
C LEU A 35 -9.50 -1.79 12.09
N ASP A 36 -8.21 -2.11 12.01
CA ASP A 36 -7.65 -3.27 12.69
C ASP A 36 -7.45 -3.01 14.19
N ASN A 37 -7.08 -4.04 14.93
CA ASN A 37 -6.86 -3.97 16.38
C ASN A 37 -5.43 -3.55 16.77
N ALA A 38 -4.75 -2.71 15.97
CA ALA A 38 -3.44 -2.19 16.33
C ALA A 38 -3.49 -1.32 17.61
N SER A 39 -2.49 -1.49 18.48
CA SER A 39 -2.42 -0.79 19.78
C SER A 39 -2.23 0.73 19.66
N CYS A 40 -1.85 1.22 18.48
CA CYS A 40 -1.70 2.65 18.21
C CYS A 40 -3.03 3.35 17.90
N HIS A 41 -4.14 2.63 17.72
CA HIS A 41 -5.43 3.22 17.43
C HIS A 41 -6.11 3.71 18.72
N SER A 42 -6.72 4.91 18.66
CA SER A 42 -7.49 5.48 19.77
C SER A 42 -8.83 4.77 19.96
N SER A 43 -9.44 4.84 21.14
CA SER A 43 -10.75 4.21 21.36
C SER A 43 -11.81 4.74 20.38
N VAL A 44 -12.76 3.89 19.97
CA VAL A 44 -13.87 4.27 19.06
C VAL A 44 -14.67 5.45 19.62
N GLU A 45 -14.75 5.55 20.94
CA GLU A 45 -15.44 6.63 21.66
C GLU A 45 -14.88 8.02 21.32
N ILE A 46 -13.60 8.09 20.92
CA ILE A 46 -12.92 9.34 20.57
C ILE A 46 -12.89 9.55 19.03
N LEU A 47 -13.00 8.47 18.26
CA LEU A 47 -13.00 8.48 16.79
C LEU A 47 -14.42 8.63 16.22
N HIS A 48 -15.08 9.70 16.64
CA HIS A 48 -16.44 10.04 16.26
C HIS A 48 -16.55 11.55 16.04
N VAL A 49 -17.01 11.95 14.85
CA VAL A 49 -17.38 13.33 14.54
C VAL A 49 -18.68 13.31 13.75
N ASN A 50 -19.79 13.70 14.39
CA ASN A 50 -21.14 13.60 13.83
C ASN A 50 -21.43 12.16 13.35
N ASP A 51 -21.97 11.97 12.15
CA ASP A 51 -22.27 10.64 11.59
C ASP A 51 -21.05 9.96 10.92
N ILE A 52 -19.83 10.48 11.12
CA ILE A 52 -18.57 9.87 10.63
C ILE A 52 -17.84 9.24 11.81
N THR A 53 -17.68 7.92 11.76
CA THR A 53 -17.23 7.13 12.93
C THR A 53 -16.23 6.05 12.54
N ALA A 54 -15.41 5.61 13.48
CA ALA A 54 -14.57 4.42 13.31
C ALA A 54 -15.24 3.15 13.87
N TYR A 55 -14.84 1.99 13.37
CA TYR A 55 -15.29 0.69 13.86
C TYR A 55 -14.15 -0.33 13.77
N TYR A 56 -13.92 -1.05 14.88
CA TYR A 56 -12.92 -2.11 14.91
C TYR A 56 -13.48 -3.40 14.34
N LEU A 57 -12.72 -3.98 13.41
CA LEU A 57 -12.98 -5.34 12.95
C LEU A 57 -12.76 -6.33 14.11
N PRO A 58 -13.48 -7.46 14.15
CA PRO A 58 -13.30 -8.44 15.20
C PRO A 58 -11.83 -8.89 15.30
N PRO A 59 -11.33 -9.15 16.53
CA PRO A 59 -9.96 -9.58 16.73
C PRO A 59 -9.70 -10.94 16.06
N ASN A 60 -8.44 -11.17 15.67
CA ASN A 60 -7.94 -12.41 15.07
C ASN A 60 -8.52 -12.78 13.69
N VAL A 61 -9.41 -11.97 13.12
CA VAL A 61 -9.92 -12.16 11.75
C VAL A 61 -9.58 -11.01 10.82
N THR A 62 -8.86 -10.00 11.31
CA THR A 62 -8.52 -8.79 10.55
C THR A 62 -7.89 -9.13 9.20
N SER A 63 -6.84 -9.95 9.15
CA SER A 63 -6.20 -10.33 7.89
C SER A 63 -7.13 -11.05 6.90
N LEU A 64 -8.21 -11.67 7.39
CA LEU A 64 -9.18 -12.39 6.55
C LEU A 64 -10.27 -11.49 5.97
N ILE A 65 -10.58 -10.36 6.61
CA ILE A 65 -11.73 -9.53 6.21
C ILE A 65 -11.37 -8.09 5.89
N GLN A 66 -10.25 -7.58 6.40
CA GLN A 66 -9.85 -6.19 6.26
C GLN A 66 -9.47 -5.93 4.79
N PRO A 67 -10.16 -5.01 4.08
CA PRO A 67 -9.99 -4.88 2.64
C PRO A 67 -8.58 -4.49 2.21
N LEU A 68 -7.83 -3.76 3.06
CA LEU A 68 -6.46 -3.38 2.75
C LEU A 68 -5.56 -4.62 2.63
N ASP A 69 -5.73 -5.59 3.55
CA ASP A 69 -5.05 -6.89 3.56
C ASP A 69 -5.61 -7.87 2.50
N GLN A 70 -6.79 -7.62 1.93
CA GLN A 70 -7.41 -8.49 0.90
C GLN A 70 -6.92 -8.24 -0.53
N GLY A 71 -5.89 -7.39 -0.70
CA GLY A 71 -5.20 -7.22 -1.97
C GLY A 71 -4.90 -5.77 -2.37
N ILE A 72 -5.46 -4.77 -1.68
CA ILE A 72 -5.15 -3.36 -1.97
C ILE A 72 -3.68 -3.08 -1.69
N ILE A 73 -3.18 -3.48 -0.52
CA ILE A 73 -1.78 -3.28 -0.13
C ILE A 73 -0.85 -4.05 -1.08
N GLU A 74 -1.18 -5.31 -1.40
CA GLU A 74 -0.37 -6.11 -2.31
C GLU A 74 -0.30 -5.50 -3.72
N ASN A 75 -1.44 -5.04 -4.25
CA ASN A 75 -1.51 -4.40 -5.56
C ASN A 75 -0.68 -3.11 -5.59
N LEU A 76 -0.78 -2.28 -4.55
CA LEU A 76 0.05 -1.09 -4.40
C LEU A 76 1.55 -1.43 -4.36
N LYS A 77 1.95 -2.43 -3.57
CA LYS A 77 3.35 -2.88 -3.47
C LYS A 77 3.87 -3.35 -4.82
N ARG A 78 3.11 -4.15 -5.56
CA ARG A 78 3.47 -4.63 -6.90
C ARG A 78 3.71 -3.47 -7.84
N LYS A 79 2.80 -2.51 -7.90
CA LYS A 79 2.92 -1.31 -8.76
C LYS A 79 4.09 -0.42 -8.38
N TYR A 80 4.31 -0.20 -7.09
CA TYR A 80 5.50 0.51 -6.60
C TYR A 80 6.80 -0.20 -7.03
N ARG A 81 6.85 -1.52 -6.88
CA ARG A 81 8.00 -2.36 -7.25
C ARG A 81 8.27 -2.35 -8.75
N PHE A 82 7.23 -2.34 -9.58
CA PHE A 82 7.37 -2.16 -11.02
C PHE A 82 8.05 -0.84 -11.36
N LYS A 83 7.73 0.24 -10.66
CA LYS A 83 8.36 1.55 -10.89
C LYS A 83 9.84 1.53 -10.52
N LEU A 84 10.19 0.88 -9.41
CA LEU A 84 11.58 0.65 -9.03
C LEU A 84 12.33 -0.17 -10.10
N LEU A 85 11.76 -1.28 -10.58
CA LEU A 85 12.40 -2.10 -11.62
C LEU A 85 12.56 -1.33 -12.92
N SER A 86 11.52 -0.58 -13.33
CA SER A 86 11.54 0.29 -14.51
C SER A 86 12.66 1.33 -14.43
N SER A 87 12.86 1.92 -13.25
CA SER A 87 13.88 2.94 -13.05
C SER A 87 15.30 2.34 -13.07
N ILE A 88 15.50 1.15 -12.50
CA ILE A 88 16.76 0.40 -12.61
C ILE A 88 17.11 0.13 -14.07
N ILE A 89 16.16 -0.42 -14.84
CA ILE A 89 16.35 -0.75 -16.26
C ILE A 89 16.71 0.52 -17.04
N SER A 90 16.02 1.64 -16.77
CA SER A 90 16.29 2.92 -17.43
C SER A 90 17.72 3.39 -17.20
N GLU A 91 18.24 3.33 -15.98
CA GLU A 91 19.62 3.76 -15.68
C GLU A 91 20.68 2.78 -16.17
N GLN A 92 20.38 1.48 -16.27
CA GLN A 92 21.28 0.51 -16.90
C GLN A 92 21.50 0.82 -18.39
N THR A 93 20.52 1.37 -19.09
CA THR A 93 20.73 1.84 -20.48
C THR A 93 21.76 2.97 -20.57
N ARG A 94 22.06 3.64 -19.46
CA ARG A 94 23.11 4.67 -19.32
C ARG A 94 24.42 4.11 -18.76
N ASN A 95 24.56 2.78 -18.70
CA ASN A 95 25.71 2.07 -18.14
C ASN A 95 25.95 2.32 -16.63
N ILE A 96 24.90 2.63 -15.87
CA ILE A 96 24.98 2.69 -14.41
C ILE A 96 24.64 1.30 -13.87
N ASP A 97 25.49 0.74 -13.01
CA ASP A 97 25.21 -0.55 -12.38
C ASP A 97 24.09 -0.42 -11.32
N VAL A 98 23.39 -1.53 -11.07
CA VAL A 98 22.23 -1.58 -10.18
C VAL A 98 22.55 -1.06 -8.79
N ILE A 99 23.71 -1.41 -8.23
CA ILE A 99 24.07 -1.05 -6.86
C ILE A 99 24.37 0.45 -6.75
N THR A 100 25.10 1.00 -7.73
CA THR A 100 25.36 2.44 -7.79
C THR A 100 24.07 3.24 -7.93
N TYR A 101 23.14 2.77 -8.77
CA TYR A 101 21.84 3.42 -8.91
C TYR A 101 21.01 3.34 -7.63
N LEU A 102 20.88 2.17 -7.02
CA LEU A 102 20.08 2.02 -5.79
C LEU A 102 20.60 2.90 -4.65
N LYS A 103 21.90 3.19 -4.60
CA LYS A 103 22.49 4.13 -3.64
C LYS A 103 22.15 5.60 -3.91
N SER A 104 21.78 5.95 -5.14
CA SER A 104 21.37 7.32 -5.48
C SER A 104 19.87 7.55 -5.34
N VAL A 105 19.07 6.48 -5.21
CA VAL A 105 17.62 6.57 -4.97
C VAL A 105 17.35 7.28 -3.65
N THR A 106 16.49 8.30 -3.71
CA THR A 106 16.12 9.11 -2.56
C THR A 106 14.71 8.77 -2.06
N ILE A 107 14.39 9.22 -0.84
CA ILE A 107 13.02 9.13 -0.30
C ILE A 107 12.02 9.87 -1.20
N LYS A 108 12.45 10.95 -1.87
CA LYS A 108 11.60 11.70 -2.81
C LYS A 108 11.19 10.83 -4.00
N ASP A 109 12.10 10.03 -4.53
CA ASP A 109 11.80 9.11 -5.63
C ASP A 109 10.79 8.04 -5.17
N ALA A 110 11.00 7.47 -3.98
CA ALA A 110 10.07 6.51 -3.39
C ALA A 110 8.67 7.10 -3.16
N ILE A 111 8.57 8.36 -2.72
CA ILE A 111 7.28 9.08 -2.56
C ILE A 111 6.57 9.25 -3.91
N TYR A 112 7.29 9.59 -4.97
CA TYR A 112 6.66 9.67 -6.30
C TYR A 112 6.23 8.31 -6.81
N TRP A 113 7.04 7.26 -6.62
CA TRP A 113 6.65 5.92 -7.02
C TRP A 113 5.42 5.42 -6.29
N ILE A 114 5.29 5.64 -4.98
CA ILE A 114 4.09 5.21 -4.25
C ILE A 114 2.87 6.04 -4.64
N SER A 115 3.04 7.33 -4.92
CA SER A 115 1.97 8.20 -5.44
C SER A 115 1.46 7.70 -6.78
N ASP A 116 2.36 7.52 -7.75
CA ASP A 116 1.98 7.03 -9.08
C ASP A 116 1.41 5.60 -9.01
N ALA A 117 1.90 4.78 -8.07
CA ALA A 117 1.43 3.41 -7.91
C ALA A 117 0.01 3.38 -7.35
N TRP A 118 -0.32 4.31 -6.45
CA TRP A 118 -1.66 4.49 -5.91
C TRP A 118 -2.65 4.92 -6.99
N ASP A 119 -2.27 5.83 -7.88
CA ASP A 119 -3.11 6.29 -8.99
C ASP A 119 -3.45 5.15 -9.99
N GLU A 120 -2.60 4.14 -10.08
CA GLU A 120 -2.83 2.94 -10.90
C GLU A 120 -3.67 1.86 -10.19
N VAL A 121 -3.93 1.95 -8.88
CA VAL A 121 -4.83 1.03 -8.18
C VAL A 121 -6.26 1.33 -8.61
N THR A 122 -6.87 0.39 -9.34
CA THR A 122 -8.20 0.62 -9.92
C THR A 122 -9.32 0.50 -8.90
N THR A 123 -10.42 1.23 -9.11
CA THR A 123 -11.66 1.09 -8.34
C THR A 123 -12.19 -0.35 -8.36
N SER A 124 -12.00 -1.10 -9.47
CA SER A 124 -12.40 -2.50 -9.55
C SER A 124 -11.59 -3.38 -8.60
N THR A 125 -10.27 -3.17 -8.53
CA THR A 125 -9.39 -3.85 -7.57
C THR A 125 -9.83 -3.59 -6.15
N ILE A 126 -10.04 -2.31 -5.80
CA ILE A 126 -10.51 -1.91 -4.45
C ILE A 126 -11.84 -2.58 -4.16
N PHE A 127 -12.83 -2.46 -5.05
CA PHE A 127 -14.17 -3.03 -4.86
C PHE A 127 -14.12 -4.53 -4.58
N LYS A 128 -13.37 -5.31 -5.36
CA LYS A 128 -13.24 -6.77 -5.17
C LYS A 128 -12.63 -7.14 -3.82
N CYS A 129 -11.78 -6.29 -3.23
CA CYS A 129 -11.19 -6.54 -1.90
C CYS A 129 -12.23 -6.46 -0.77
N TRP A 130 -13.40 -5.86 -1.02
CA TRP A 130 -14.51 -5.79 -0.07
C TRP A 130 -15.41 -7.04 -0.07
N LYS A 131 -15.12 -8.07 -0.88
CA LYS A 131 -15.96 -9.27 -1.04
C LYS A 131 -16.25 -10.06 0.24
N ASN A 132 -15.37 -9.95 1.25
CA ASN A 132 -15.53 -10.65 2.52
C ASN A 132 -16.35 -9.85 3.55
N ILE A 133 -16.68 -8.59 3.25
CA ILE A 133 -17.48 -7.69 4.10
C ILE A 133 -18.83 -7.39 3.47
N LEU A 134 -18.87 -7.11 2.16
CA LEU A 134 -20.08 -6.75 1.46
C LEU A 134 -20.91 -7.98 1.05
N PRO A 135 -22.23 -7.85 0.91
CA PRO A 135 -23.10 -8.95 0.47
C PRO A 135 -22.66 -9.52 -0.90
N LYS A 136 -22.80 -10.84 -1.07
CA LYS A 136 -22.27 -11.55 -2.26
C LYS A 136 -22.94 -11.11 -3.56
N GLU A 137 -24.18 -10.65 -3.48
CA GLU A 137 -25.01 -10.15 -4.57
C GLU A 137 -24.34 -8.97 -5.30
N PHE A 138 -23.50 -8.19 -4.61
CA PHE A 138 -22.72 -7.11 -5.20
C PHE A 138 -21.63 -7.61 -6.17
N PHE A 139 -21.27 -8.89 -6.11
CA PHE A 139 -20.15 -9.46 -6.88
C PHE A 139 -20.58 -10.48 -7.94
N GLU A 140 -21.85 -10.87 -8.00
CA GLU A 140 -22.36 -11.93 -8.89
C GLU A 140 -22.15 -11.64 -10.40
N ASN A 141 -22.06 -10.37 -10.78
CA ASN A 141 -21.81 -9.94 -12.17
C ASN A 141 -20.34 -9.70 -12.51
N ASN A 142 -19.43 -9.76 -11.53
CA ASN A 142 -18.00 -9.59 -11.76
C ASN A 142 -17.38 -10.97 -12.02
N ASN A 143 -17.12 -11.27 -13.30
CA ASN A 143 -16.37 -12.45 -13.72
C ASN A 143 -15.13 -12.63 -12.82
N ASN A 144 -14.90 -13.89 -12.40
CA ASN A 144 -13.79 -14.41 -11.57
C ASN A 144 -12.39 -14.13 -12.15
N SER A 145 -12.08 -12.88 -12.49
CA SER A 145 -10.73 -12.42 -12.78
C SER A 145 -9.98 -12.36 -11.47
N SER A 146 -8.79 -12.96 -11.45
CA SER A 146 -7.86 -12.92 -10.33
C SER A 146 -7.79 -11.50 -9.74
N LEU A 147 -7.82 -11.41 -8.41
CA LEU A 147 -7.59 -10.16 -7.68
C LEU A 147 -6.18 -9.62 -7.92
N LEU A 148 -5.23 -10.51 -8.23
CA LEU A 148 -3.82 -10.23 -8.37
C LEU A 148 -3.40 -10.34 -9.84
N GLU A 149 -2.64 -9.34 -10.28
CA GLU A 149 -1.95 -9.33 -11.57
C GLU A 149 -0.89 -10.44 -11.59
N SER A 150 -0.71 -11.08 -12.76
CA SER A 150 0.25 -12.19 -12.93
C SER A 150 1.68 -11.75 -12.63
N ASN A 151 2.49 -12.63 -12.03
CA ASN A 151 3.92 -12.41 -11.81
C ASN A 151 4.72 -12.36 -13.12
N ALA A 152 4.15 -12.80 -14.25
CA ALA A 152 4.84 -12.88 -15.53
C ALA A 152 5.48 -11.56 -15.98
N GLU A 153 4.79 -10.43 -15.74
CA GLU A 153 5.32 -9.12 -16.11
C GLU A 153 6.50 -8.72 -15.21
N ILE A 154 6.42 -8.97 -13.89
CA ILE A 154 7.53 -8.70 -12.96
C ILE A 154 8.77 -9.52 -13.34
N ILE A 155 8.59 -10.80 -13.64
CA ILE A 155 9.66 -11.70 -14.08
C ILE A 155 10.32 -11.15 -15.34
N ASN A 156 9.52 -10.71 -16.32
CA ASN A 156 10.04 -10.13 -17.56
C ASN A 156 10.85 -8.84 -17.32
N TYR A 157 10.52 -8.04 -16.30
CA TYR A 157 11.33 -6.88 -15.91
C TYR A 157 12.65 -7.30 -15.27
N PHE A 158 12.63 -8.29 -14.36
CA PHE A 158 13.86 -8.81 -13.77
C PHE A 158 14.83 -9.36 -14.83
N HIS A 159 14.32 -10.06 -15.84
CA HIS A 159 15.15 -10.62 -16.90
C HIS A 159 15.82 -9.57 -17.79
N GLN A 160 15.35 -8.32 -17.76
CA GLN A 160 16.01 -7.20 -18.45
C GLN A 160 17.15 -6.58 -17.63
N ILE A 161 17.25 -6.91 -16.35
CA ILE A 161 18.31 -6.42 -15.46
C ILE A 161 19.50 -7.37 -15.55
N ASN A 162 20.68 -6.83 -15.90
CA ASN A 162 21.91 -7.63 -15.99
C ASN A 162 22.15 -8.44 -14.70
N ASN A 163 22.42 -9.73 -14.84
CA ASN A 163 22.63 -10.74 -13.77
C ASN A 163 21.37 -11.23 -13.04
N TYR A 164 20.16 -10.88 -13.50
CA TYR A 164 18.89 -11.33 -12.93
C TYR A 164 18.05 -12.14 -13.93
N GLU A 165 18.67 -12.76 -14.92
CA GLU A 165 18.01 -13.50 -16.01
C GLU A 165 17.36 -14.82 -15.57
N ASN A 166 17.73 -15.35 -14.40
CA ASN A 166 17.26 -16.64 -13.89
C ASN A 166 16.18 -16.52 -12.80
N ILE A 167 15.66 -15.32 -12.56
CA ILE A 167 14.59 -15.09 -11.58
C ILE A 167 13.33 -15.87 -12.02
N ASN A 168 12.78 -16.64 -11.09
CA ASN A 168 11.58 -17.44 -11.30
C ASN A 168 10.38 -16.88 -10.51
N GLU A 169 9.25 -17.59 -10.56
CA GLU A 169 8.02 -17.16 -9.89
C GLU A 169 8.13 -17.20 -8.36
N GLU A 170 8.79 -18.20 -7.79
CA GLU A 170 9.02 -18.32 -6.34
C GLU A 170 9.91 -17.18 -5.82
N ASP A 171 10.94 -16.78 -6.57
CA ASP A 171 11.78 -15.62 -6.24
C ASP A 171 10.95 -14.32 -6.18
N VAL A 172 10.02 -14.15 -7.13
CA VAL A 172 9.16 -12.96 -7.18
C VAL A 172 8.13 -12.98 -6.05
N GLU A 173 7.51 -14.12 -5.77
CA GLU A 173 6.59 -14.27 -4.64
C GLU A 173 7.29 -13.99 -3.31
N GLU A 174 8.47 -14.59 -3.10
CA GLU A 174 9.28 -14.34 -1.91
C GLU A 174 9.64 -12.85 -1.82
N TRP A 175 10.06 -12.23 -2.91
CA TRP A 175 10.39 -10.81 -2.94
C TRP A 175 9.17 -9.97 -2.53
N ILE A 176 7.98 -10.23 -3.09
CA ILE A 176 6.73 -9.50 -2.81
C ILE A 176 6.31 -9.63 -1.35
N VAL A 177 6.40 -10.84 -0.79
CA VAL A 177 5.93 -11.17 0.57
C VAL A 177 6.95 -10.75 1.65
N ARG A 178 8.26 -10.95 1.45
CA ARG A 178 9.30 -10.68 2.46
C ARG A 178 9.37 -9.24 2.97
N SER A 179 8.79 -8.25 2.26
CA SER A 179 8.79 -6.87 2.74
C SER A 179 8.01 -6.65 4.04
N ASP A 180 7.15 -7.60 4.42
CA ASP A 180 6.32 -7.47 5.64
C ASP A 180 7.01 -8.02 6.90
N ASP A 181 7.98 -8.92 6.74
CA ASP A 181 8.68 -9.60 7.85
C ASP A 181 10.06 -9.01 8.15
N ILE A 182 10.61 -8.21 7.23
CA ILE A 182 11.90 -7.53 7.41
C ILE A 182 11.62 -6.07 7.70
N PHE A 183 11.42 -5.74 8.98
CA PHE A 183 11.77 -4.40 9.43
C PHE A 183 13.30 -4.34 9.38
N PRO A 184 13.94 -3.62 8.44
CA PRO A 184 15.34 -3.28 8.66
C PRO A 184 15.39 -2.62 10.04
N GLU A 185 16.37 -2.99 10.87
CA GLU A 185 16.64 -2.23 12.10
C GLU A 185 16.66 -0.76 11.70
N ILE A 186 15.68 0.00 12.21
CA ILE A 186 15.56 1.41 11.87
C ILE A 186 16.90 2.02 12.24
N PRO A 187 17.66 2.56 11.27
CA PRO A 187 18.95 3.15 11.58
C PRO A 187 18.71 4.21 12.63
N SER A 188 19.50 4.17 13.69
CA SER A 188 19.44 5.17 14.74
C SER A 188 19.57 6.56 14.12
N ASN A 189 19.01 7.58 14.79
CA ASN A 189 19.17 8.98 14.33
C ASN A 189 20.65 9.34 14.08
N LYS A 190 21.58 8.66 14.79
CA LYS A 190 23.01 8.79 14.59
C LYS A 190 23.46 8.24 13.23
N GLU A 191 23.04 7.04 12.84
CA GLU A 191 23.35 6.44 11.54
C GLU A 191 22.70 7.23 10.38
N ILE A 192 21.50 7.77 10.59
CA ILE A 192 20.85 8.66 9.62
C ILE A 192 21.68 9.94 9.44
N LEU A 193 22.13 10.57 10.53
CA LEU A 193 22.96 11.79 10.44
C LEU A 193 24.33 11.52 9.81
N GLU A 194 24.96 10.38 10.12
CA GLU A 194 26.25 9.99 9.55
C GLU A 194 26.18 9.72 8.04
N SER A 195 25.02 9.26 7.52
CA SER A 195 24.82 9.03 6.07
C SER A 195 24.50 10.29 5.26
N VAL A 196 24.04 11.36 5.92
CA VAL A 196 23.69 12.65 5.27
C VAL A 196 24.88 13.63 5.27
N ILE A 197 25.87 13.42 6.13
CA ILE A 197 27.09 14.21 6.20
C ILE A 197 28.19 13.50 5.37
N VAL A 198 28.09 13.59 4.04
CA VAL A 198 29.18 13.31 3.10
C VAL A 198 29.38 14.52 2.19
#